data_AF-A0A6D0IK33-F1
#
_entry.id   AF-A0A6D0IK33-F1
#
_cell.length_a   1.000
_cell.length_b   1.000
_cell.length_c   1.000
_cell.angle_alpha   90.00
_cell.angle_beta   90.00
_cell.angle_gamma   90.00
#
_symmetry.space_group_name_H-M   'P 1'
#
loop_
_entity.id
_entity.type
_entity.pdbx_description
1 polymer ?
#
loop_
_entity_poly.entity_id
_entity_poly.type
_entity_poly.pdbx_seq_one_letter_code
_entity_poly.pdbx_strand_id
1 'polypeptide(L)' 'GGVGRSDFPRGDHNQLISSIKDKLLPLGDDVTFIPGHGPLSTLGYERLHNPFLQDEMPVW' A
#
# COMPACT_ATOMS: atom_id res chain seq x y z
N GLY A 1 3.45 -8.57 -2.46
CA GLY A 1 3.48 -7.10 -2.51
C GLY A 1 4.75 -6.53 -1.91
N GLY A 2 5.05 -5.28 -2.21
CA GLY A 2 6.14 -4.51 -1.60
C GLY A 2 5.78 -3.03 -1.50
N VAL A 3 6.60 -2.24 -0.84
CA VAL A 3 6.47 -0.77 -0.79
C VAL A 3 7.81 -0.11 -1.12
N GLY A 4 7.77 1.15 -1.57
CA GLY A 4 8.98 1.93 -1.76
C GLY A 4 9.75 2.10 -0.44
N ARG A 5 11.08 2.15 -0.50
CA ARG A 5 11.90 2.42 0.69
C ARG A 5 11.68 3.85 1.20
N SER A 6 11.73 4.02 2.51
CA SER A 6 11.41 5.26 3.22
C SER A 6 12.56 5.77 4.10
N ASP A 7 13.79 5.34 3.84
CA ASP A 7 14.98 5.58 4.67
C ASP A 7 15.91 6.68 4.13
N PHE A 8 15.51 7.35 3.04
CA PHE A 8 16.18 8.56 2.54
C PHE A 8 15.77 9.80 3.35
N PRO A 9 16.50 10.92 3.25
CA PRO A 9 16.10 12.17 3.89
C PRO A 9 14.67 12.58 3.52
N ARG A 10 13.85 12.85 4.54
CA ARG A 10 12.39 13.14 4.47
C ARG A 10 11.49 11.92 4.18
N GLY A 11 12.04 10.71 4.14
CA GLY A 11 11.25 9.49 4.15
C GLY A 11 10.68 9.20 5.55
N ASP A 12 9.46 8.69 5.60
CA ASP A 12 8.78 8.26 6.82
C ASP A 12 8.00 6.98 6.52
N HIS A 13 8.37 5.88 7.19
CA HIS A 13 7.75 4.58 6.97
C HIS A 13 6.29 4.56 7.43
N ASN A 14 6.01 5.13 8.60
CA ASN A 14 4.67 5.13 9.17
C ASN A 14 3.73 5.98 8.30
N GLN A 15 4.20 7.13 7.82
CA GLN A 15 3.45 7.97 6.90
C GLN A 15 3.17 7.27 5.56
N LEU A 16 4.13 6.51 5.03
CA LEU A 16 3.94 5.74 3.81
C LEU A 16 2.83 4.69 3.99
N ILE A 17 2.91 3.90 5.05
CA ILE A 17 1.93 2.83 5.31
C ILE A 17 0.54 3.42 5.61
N SER A 18 0.44 4.48 6.43
CA SER A 18 -0.85 5.12 6.71
C SER A 18 -1.46 5.76 5.47
N SER A 19 -0.65 6.38 4.60
CA SER A 19 -1.15 6.95 3.34
C SER A 19 -1.73 5.88 2.42
N ILE A 20 -1.10 4.70 2.32
CA ILE A 20 -1.65 3.59 1.53
C ILE A 20 -2.98 3.13 2.12
N LYS A 21 -3.05 2.93 3.45
CA LYS A 21 -4.26 2.47 4.14
C LYS A 21 -5.41 3.48 4.07
N ASP A 22 -5.13 4.76 4.24
CA ASP A 22 -6.17 5.80 4.41
C ASP A 22 -6.58 6.47 3.09
N LYS A 23 -5.75 6.37 2.04
CA LYS A 23 -5.99 7.04 0.76
C LYS A 23 -6.18 6.08 -0.41
N LEU A 24 -5.46 4.96 -0.43
CA LEU A 24 -5.52 4.02 -1.55
C LEU A 24 -6.53 2.92 -1.29
N LEU A 25 -6.38 2.13 -0.21
CA LEU A 25 -7.29 1.01 0.07
C LEU A 25 -8.78 1.37 0.08
N PRO A 26 -9.23 2.58 0.52
CA PRO A 26 -10.64 2.96 0.48
C PRO A 26 -11.20 3.18 -0.93
N LEU A 27 -10.36 3.21 -1.96
CA LEU A 27 -10.81 3.38 -3.35
C LEU A 27 -11.50 2.13 -3.91
N GLY A 28 -11.34 0.97 -3.26
CA GLY A 28 -11.99 -0.29 -3.66
C GLY A 28 -10.99 -1.35 -4.17
N ASP A 29 -11.36 -2.61 -3.98
CA ASP A 29 -10.48 -3.76 -4.25
C ASP A 29 -10.28 -4.03 -5.76
N ASP A 30 -11.21 -3.61 -6.61
CA ASP A 30 -11.21 -3.77 -8.06
C ASP A 30 -10.32 -2.73 -8.78
N VAL A 31 -9.84 -1.72 -8.05
CA VAL A 31 -8.93 -0.70 -8.59
C VAL A 31 -7.61 -1.34 -8.97
N THR A 32 -7.31 -1.31 -10.27
CA THR A 32 -6.00 -1.66 -10.83
C THR A 32 -5.09 -0.44 -10.83
N PHE A 33 -3.83 -0.63 -10.47
CA PHE A 33 -2.84 0.46 -10.46
C PHE A 33 -1.51 0.04 -11.11
N ILE A 34 -0.80 1.02 -11.67
CA ILE A 34 0.54 0.87 -12.23
C ILE A 34 1.53 1.38 -11.18
N PRO A 35 2.39 0.53 -10.60
CA PRO A 35 3.41 1.00 -9.66
C PRO A 35 4.57 1.70 -10.39
N GLY A 36 5.38 2.46 -9.64
CA GLY A 36 6.64 2.99 -10.18
C GLY A 36 7.65 1.89 -10.55
N HIS A 37 7.62 0.76 -9.84
CA HIS A 37 8.47 -0.42 -10.08
C HIS A 37 7.70 -1.72 -9.86
N GLY A 38 8.01 -2.74 -10.65
CA GLY A 38 7.37 -4.06 -10.57
C GLY A 38 6.14 -4.21 -11.49
N PRO A 39 5.41 -5.33 -11.37
CA PRO A 39 4.24 -5.62 -12.20
C PRO A 39 3.01 -4.82 -11.77
N LEU A 40 2.04 -4.68 -12.68
CA LEU A 40 0.67 -4.23 -12.39
C LEU A 40 0.03 -5.07 -11.28
N SER A 41 -0.84 -4.45 -10.47
CA SER A 41 -1.57 -5.11 -9.39
C SER A 41 -2.92 -4.44 -9.15
N THR A 42 -3.75 -5.04 -8.29
CA THR A 42 -4.97 -4.42 -7.77
C THR A 42 -4.83 -4.10 -6.28
N LEU A 43 -5.59 -3.12 -5.80
CA LEU A 43 -5.59 -2.77 -4.38
C LEU A 43 -6.05 -3.95 -3.51
N GLY A 44 -7.05 -4.72 -3.96
CA GLY A 44 -7.49 -5.92 -3.23
C GLY A 44 -6.42 -7.01 -3.16
N TYR A 45 -5.65 -7.21 -4.24
CA TYR A 45 -4.54 -8.16 -4.21
C TYR A 45 -3.44 -7.72 -3.23
N GLU A 46 -3.05 -6.45 -3.25
CA GLU A 46 -2.06 -5.95 -2.30
C GLU A 46 -2.57 -5.96 -0.86
N ARG A 47 -3.85 -5.64 -0.62
CA ARG A 47 -4.48 -5.71 0.70
C ARG A 47 -4.30 -7.07 1.36
N LEU A 48 -4.50 -8.15 0.60
CA LEU A 48 -4.42 -9.52 1.09
C LEU A 48 -3.00 -10.10 1.15
N HIS A 49 -2.07 -9.64 0.28
CA HIS A 49 -0.79 -10.33 0.08
C HIS A 49 0.45 -9.44 0.29
N ASN A 50 0.29 -8.13 0.54
CA ASN A 50 1.41 -7.25 0.81
C ASN A 50 1.78 -7.34 2.31
N PRO A 51 2.99 -7.82 2.66
CA PRO A 51 3.38 -8.03 4.06
C PRO A 51 3.43 -6.73 4.87
N PHE A 52 3.56 -5.57 4.21
CA PHE A 52 3.56 -4.25 4.86
C PHE A 52 2.17 -3.76 5.27
N LEU A 53 1.10 -4.48 4.90
CA LEU A 53 -0.29 -4.09 5.18
C LEU A 53 -1.02 -5.02 6.17
N GLN A 54 -0.31 -5.97 6.79
CA GLN A 54 -0.91 -7.08 7.57
C GLN A 54 -1.00 -6.84 9.09
N ASP A 55 -0.47 -5.74 9.58
CA ASP A 55 -0.38 -5.38 11.00
C ASP A 55 -1.74 -5.02 11.63
N GLU A 56 -2.47 -4.09 11.01
CA GLU A 56 -3.83 -3.72 11.42
C GLU A 56 -4.59 -3.25 10.18
N MET A 57 -5.57 -4.06 9.77
CA MET A 57 -6.50 -3.72 8.70
C MET A 57 -7.59 -2.82 9.27
N PRO A 58 -7.87 -1.68 8.66
CA PRO A 58 -8.91 -0.82 9.17
C PRO A 58 -10.31 -1.40 8.97
N VAL A 59 -11.26 -1.03 9.85
CA VAL A 59 -12.54 -1.74 10.05
C VAL A 59 -13.70 -1.26 9.17
N TRP A 60 -13.43 -0.49 8.11
CA TRP A 60 -14.46 0.11 7.26
C TRP A 60 -15.00 -0.83 6.18
#